data_AF-A0A0Q4P455-F1
#
_entry.id   AF-A0A0Q4P455-F1
#
_cell.length_a   1.000
_cell.length_b   1.000
_cell.length_c   1.000
_cell.angle_alpha   90.00
_cell.angle_beta   90.00
_cell.angle_gamma   90.00
#
_symmetry.space_group_name_H-M   'P 1'
#
loop_
_entity.id
_entity.type
_entity.pdbx_description
1 polymer ?
#
loop_
_entity_poly.entity_id
_entity_poly.type
_entity_poly.pdbx_seq_one_letter_code
_entity_poly.pdbx_strand_id
1 'polypeptide(L)'
;MERAERRILDLIHYLSEARRLEQQGEVIEAIWCYDTILKDPFVGQDPPTLQAAGLGLGQILISEVQISDDKDRIGRLLNRAIQALGLAHRSDQNDPQIALVLAEAHGERFRHKNQSADVLAVNLLLDRIGTPPELQDRIATLRSRITRPPTALSRQG
;
A
#
# COMPACT_ATOMS: atom_id res chain seq x y z
N MET A 1 -19.40 -21.59 13.85
CA MET A 1 -18.61 -20.60 14.59
C MET A 1 -17.16 -21.06 14.71
N GLU A 2 -16.91 -22.27 15.23
CA GLU A 2 -15.56 -22.85 15.41
C GLU A 2 -14.65 -22.86 14.16
N ARG A 3 -15.21 -23.00 12.95
CA ARG A 3 -14.43 -23.01 11.70
C ARG A 3 -13.87 -21.63 11.34
N ALA A 4 -14.61 -20.55 11.62
CA ALA A 4 -14.18 -19.19 11.29
C ALA A 4 -13.10 -18.73 12.28
N GLU A 5 -13.29 -18.99 13.57
CA GLU A 5 -12.33 -18.64 14.63
C GLU A 5 -10.99 -19.35 14.43
N ARG A 6 -11.00 -20.66 14.14
CA ARG A 6 -9.78 -21.40 13.81
C ARG A 6 -9.08 -20.80 12.58
N ARG A 7 -9.86 -20.40 11.58
CA ARG A 7 -9.29 -19.81 10.36
C ARG A 7 -8.64 -18.46 10.66
N ILE A 8 -9.25 -17.61 11.49
CA ILE A 8 -8.67 -16.32 11.91
C ILE A 8 -7.34 -16.54 12.64
N LEU A 9 -7.24 -17.54 13.52
CA LEU A 9 -5.97 -17.87 14.18
C LEU A 9 -4.87 -18.26 13.17
N ASP A 10 -5.21 -19.04 12.14
CA ASP A 10 -4.25 -19.35 11.07
C ASP A 10 -3.78 -18.07 10.36
N LEU A 11 -4.68 -17.11 10.07
CA LEU A 11 -4.34 -15.85 9.43
C LEU A 11 -3.41 -14.98 10.30
N ILE A 12 -3.59 -14.98 11.61
CA ILE A 12 -2.71 -14.30 12.56
C ILE A 12 -1.31 -14.94 12.55
N HIS A 13 -1.21 -16.27 12.43
CA HIS A 13 0.08 -16.95 12.25
C HIS A 13 0.73 -16.57 10.92
N TYR A 14 0.00 -16.56 9.81
CA TYR A 14 0.50 -16.07 8.52
C TYR A 14 0.99 -14.62 8.59
N LEU A 15 0.30 -13.76 9.36
CA LEU A 15 0.70 -12.37 9.53
C LEU A 15 2.03 -12.24 10.28
N SER A 16 2.18 -13.02 11.35
CA SER A 16 3.42 -13.08 12.13
C SER A 16 4.58 -13.59 11.27
N GLU A 17 4.32 -14.61 10.45
CA GLU A 17 5.29 -15.18 9.54
C GLU A 17 5.68 -14.21 8.42
N ALA A 18 4.72 -13.51 7.82
CA ALA A 18 4.97 -12.48 6.81
C ALA A 18 5.94 -11.41 7.32
N ARG A 19 5.70 -10.90 8.53
CA ARG A 19 6.56 -9.90 9.16
C ARG A 19 7.96 -10.42 9.46
N ARG A 20 8.06 -11.69 9.90
CA ARG A 20 9.35 -12.35 10.16
C ARG A 20 10.16 -12.49 8.87
N LEU A 21 9.53 -12.92 7.78
CA LEU A 21 10.14 -13.07 6.46
C LEU A 21 10.58 -11.71 5.89
N GLU A 22 9.74 -10.69 6.02
CA GLU A 22 10.06 -9.31 5.61
C GLU A 22 11.30 -8.79 6.34
N GLN A 23 11.41 -9.01 7.66
CA GLN A 23 12.58 -8.61 8.46
C GLN A 23 13.86 -9.37 8.06
N GLN A 24 13.73 -10.56 7.48
CA GLN A 24 14.86 -11.36 6.99
C GLN A 24 15.25 -11.02 5.55
N GLY A 25 14.48 -10.17 4.86
CA GLY A 25 14.67 -9.88 3.44
C GLY A 25 14.11 -10.95 2.51
N GLU A 26 13.34 -11.91 3.02
CA GLU A 26 12.64 -12.94 2.23
C GLU A 26 11.35 -12.33 1.65
N VAL A 27 11.55 -11.37 0.73
CA VAL A 27 10.51 -10.46 0.22
C VAL A 27 9.42 -11.23 -0.54
N ILE A 28 9.78 -12.23 -1.33
CA ILE A 28 8.83 -12.98 -2.17
C ILE A 28 7.87 -13.79 -1.29
N GLU A 29 8.42 -14.45 -0.27
CA GLU A 29 7.72 -15.26 0.71
C GLU A 29 6.82 -14.38 1.58
N ALA A 30 7.32 -13.23 2.04
CA ALA A 30 6.51 -12.25 2.79
C ALA A 30 5.31 -11.77 1.96
N ILE A 31 5.54 -11.41 0.69
CA ILE A 31 4.47 -11.05 -0.26
C ILE A 31 3.44 -12.17 -0.37
N TRP A 32 3.88 -13.42 -0.47
CA TRP A 32 2.98 -14.58 -0.59
C TRP A 32 2.13 -14.78 0.66
N CYS A 33 2.70 -14.63 1.85
CA CYS A 33 1.96 -14.71 3.11
C CYS A 33 0.89 -13.61 3.21
N TYR A 34 1.24 -12.35 2.94
CA TYR A 34 0.26 -11.26 2.95
C TYR A 34 -0.85 -11.47 1.91
N ASP A 35 -0.52 -11.93 0.70
CA ASP A 35 -1.52 -12.23 -0.33
C ASP A 35 -2.48 -13.34 0.09
N THR A 36 -1.96 -14.36 0.77
CA THR A 36 -2.74 -15.49 1.29
C THR A 36 -3.77 -14.99 2.30
N ILE A 37 -3.38 -14.07 3.18
CA ILE A 37 -4.28 -13.45 4.14
C ILE A 37 -5.38 -12.65 3.44
N LEU A 38 -5.01 -11.78 2.50
CA LEU A 38 -5.96 -10.87 1.83
C LEU A 38 -6.95 -11.57 0.90
N LYS A 39 -6.61 -12.79 0.43
CA LYS A 39 -7.51 -13.64 -0.36
C LYS A 39 -8.42 -14.52 0.49
N ASP A 40 -8.20 -14.58 1.80
CA ASP A 40 -8.99 -15.42 2.67
C ASP A 40 -10.40 -14.84 2.87
N PRO A 41 -11.48 -15.62 2.66
CA PRO A 41 -12.84 -15.11 2.78
C PRO A 41 -13.23 -14.69 4.21
N PHE A 42 -12.48 -15.13 5.24
CA PHE A 42 -12.75 -14.81 6.64
C PHE A 42 -11.98 -13.59 7.14
N VAL A 43 -11.00 -13.05 6.38
CA VAL A 43 -10.16 -11.94 6.85
C VAL A 43 -10.97 -10.69 7.21
N GLY A 44 -12.10 -10.45 6.53
CA GLY A 44 -12.98 -9.32 6.83
C GLY A 44 -13.69 -9.41 8.18
N GLN A 45 -13.64 -10.57 8.86
CA GLN A 45 -14.17 -10.75 10.22
C GLN A 45 -13.15 -10.35 11.29
N ASP A 46 -11.90 -10.10 10.91
CA ASP A 46 -10.83 -9.62 11.79
C ASP A 46 -10.14 -8.38 11.19
N PRO A 47 -10.75 -7.19 11.33
CA PRO A 47 -10.24 -5.94 10.76
C PRO A 47 -8.76 -5.66 11.10
N PRO A 48 -8.26 -5.90 12.32
CA PRO A 48 -6.84 -5.72 12.64
C PRO A 48 -5.89 -6.54 11.73
N THR A 49 -6.21 -7.81 11.48
CA THR A 49 -5.39 -8.65 10.58
C THR A 49 -5.51 -8.19 9.13
N LEU A 50 -6.70 -7.82 8.68
CA LEU A 50 -6.90 -7.27 7.34
C LEU A 50 -6.08 -5.99 7.12
N GLN A 51 -6.12 -5.07 8.09
CA GLN A 51 -5.39 -3.81 8.08
C GLN A 51 -3.89 -4.05 8.06
N ALA A 52 -3.39 -4.88 8.96
CA ALA A 52 -1.98 -5.20 9.07
C ALA A 52 -1.43 -5.86 7.79
N ALA A 53 -2.18 -6.80 7.21
CA ALA A 53 -1.77 -7.48 5.98
C ALA A 53 -1.82 -6.54 4.76
N GLY A 54 -2.86 -5.69 4.67
CA GLY A 54 -2.99 -4.72 3.58
C GLY A 54 -1.92 -3.63 3.65
N LEU A 55 -1.59 -3.15 4.85
CA LEU A 55 -0.51 -2.20 5.08
C LEU A 55 0.85 -2.82 4.74
N GLY A 56 1.15 -4.01 5.27
CA GLY A 56 2.41 -4.71 5.01
C GLY A 56 2.61 -5.01 3.52
N LEU A 57 1.61 -5.56 2.84
CA LEU A 57 1.68 -5.80 1.39
C LEU A 57 1.81 -4.49 0.60
N GLY A 58 1.10 -3.45 1.00
CA GLY A 58 1.20 -2.14 0.35
C GLY A 58 2.62 -1.58 0.42
N GLN A 59 3.22 -1.59 1.61
CA GLN A 59 4.57 -1.06 1.84
C GLN A 59 5.63 -1.85 1.08
N ILE A 60 5.62 -3.18 1.17
CA ILE A 60 6.63 -4.01 0.49
C ILE A 60 6.57 -3.86 -1.03
N LEU A 61 5.36 -3.75 -1.61
CA LEU A 61 5.19 -3.53 -3.05
C LEU A 61 5.66 -2.14 -3.49
N ILE A 62 5.47 -1.11 -2.66
CA ILE A 62 6.00 0.25 -2.94
C ILE A 62 7.53 0.25 -2.84
N SER A 63 8.12 -0.45 -1.87
CA SER A 63 9.58 -0.61 -1.79
C SER A 63 10.14 -1.31 -3.03
N GLU A 64 9.47 -2.37 -3.52
CA GLU A 64 9.85 -3.05 -4.76
C GLU A 64 9.76 -2.16 -6.01
N VAL A 65 8.86 -1.17 -6.02
CA VAL A 65 8.79 -0.17 -7.10
C VAL A 65 10.04 0.70 -7.15
N GLN A 66 10.61 1.06 -6.00
CA GLN A 66 11.77 1.95 -5.92
C GLN A 66 13.07 1.34 -6.46
N ILE A 67 13.14 0.01 -6.53
CA ILE A 67 14.31 -0.74 -7.01
C ILE A 67 14.11 -1.36 -8.39
N SER A 68 12.95 -1.13 -9.02
CA SER A 68 12.59 -1.73 -10.30
C SER A 68 12.73 -0.73 -11.43
N ASP A 69 13.43 -1.10 -12.51
CA ASP A 69 13.49 -0.28 -13.74
C ASP A 69 12.47 -0.72 -14.80
N ASP A 70 11.87 -1.90 -14.65
CA ASP A 70 10.82 -2.41 -15.54
C ASP A 70 9.50 -1.66 -15.29
N LYS A 71 9.09 -0.85 -16.28
CA LYS A 71 7.87 -0.03 -16.23
C LYS A 71 6.59 -0.87 -16.12
N ASP A 72 6.52 -2.00 -16.79
CA ASP A 72 5.34 -2.86 -16.72
C ASP A 72 5.25 -3.54 -15.36
N ARG A 73 6.40 -3.95 -14.79
CA ARG A 73 6.47 -4.44 -13.41
C ARG A 73 6.04 -3.38 -12.42
N ILE A 74 6.57 -2.15 -12.51
CA ILE A 74 6.16 -1.02 -11.66
C ILE A 74 4.65 -0.82 -11.70
N GLY A 75 4.06 -0.79 -12.90
CA GLY A 75 2.62 -0.62 -13.07
C GLY A 75 1.79 -1.73 -12.40
N ARG A 76 2.25 -2.98 -12.43
CA ARG A 76 1.59 -4.11 -11.75
C ARG A 76 1.71 -4.01 -10.23
N LEU A 77 2.91 -3.70 -9.73
CA LEU A 77 3.18 -3.56 -8.29
C LEU A 77 2.30 -2.46 -7.67
N LEU A 78 2.26 -1.27 -8.28
CA LEU A 78 1.47 -0.14 -7.79
C LEU A 78 -0.03 -0.43 -7.78
N ASN A 79 -0.55 -1.06 -8.84
CA ASN A 79 -1.97 -1.44 -8.88
C ASN A 79 -2.32 -2.43 -7.76
N ARG A 80 -1.44 -3.40 -7.49
CA ARG A 80 -1.64 -4.39 -6.43
C ARG A 80 -1.52 -3.76 -5.04
N ALA A 81 -0.58 -2.82 -4.84
CA ALA A 81 -0.46 -2.06 -3.60
C ALA A 81 -1.74 -1.25 -3.32
N ILE A 82 -2.23 -0.50 -4.31
CA ILE A 82 -3.48 0.28 -4.21
C ILE A 82 -4.68 -0.63 -3.88
N GLN A 83 -4.76 -1.82 -4.48
CA GLN A 83 -5.85 -2.76 -4.18
C GLN A 83 -5.80 -3.26 -2.72
N ALA A 84 -4.61 -3.66 -2.24
CA ALA A 84 -4.42 -4.16 -0.88
C ALA A 84 -4.70 -3.07 0.17
N LEU A 85 -4.09 -1.90 0.00
CA LEU A 85 -4.27 -0.74 0.87
C LEU A 85 -5.71 -0.22 0.82
N GLY A 86 -6.35 -0.22 -0.35
CA GLY A 86 -7.75 0.16 -0.51
C GLY A 86 -8.70 -0.80 0.21
N LEU A 87 -8.40 -2.10 0.26
CA LEU A 87 -9.18 -3.06 1.04
C LEU A 87 -9.03 -2.80 2.54
N ALA A 88 -7.80 -2.60 3.01
CA ALA A 88 -7.52 -2.26 4.40
C ALA A 88 -8.17 -0.93 4.82
N HIS A 89 -8.05 0.12 4.01
CA HIS A 89 -8.64 1.43 4.28
C HIS A 89 -10.18 1.40 4.34
N ARG A 90 -10.84 0.51 3.57
CA ARG A 90 -12.30 0.35 3.68
C ARG A 90 -12.74 -0.27 5.00
N SER A 91 -11.88 -1.05 5.66
CA SER A 91 -12.20 -1.67 6.95
C SER A 91 -12.13 -0.68 8.12
N ASP A 92 -11.22 0.30 8.04
CA ASP A 92 -11.21 1.48 8.90
C ASP A 92 -10.64 2.67 8.12
N GLN A 93 -11.51 3.64 7.86
CA GLN A 93 -11.15 4.82 7.08
C GLN A 93 -10.45 5.90 7.92
N ASN A 94 -10.30 5.67 9.22
CA ASN A 94 -9.70 6.63 10.16
C ASN A 94 -8.25 6.29 10.50
N ASP A 95 -7.69 5.19 10.00
CA ASP A 95 -6.27 4.90 10.14
C ASP A 95 -5.45 5.85 9.22
N PRO A 96 -4.71 6.82 9.81
CA PRO A 96 -3.97 7.81 9.03
C PRO A 96 -2.76 7.20 8.32
N GLN A 97 -2.19 6.12 8.84
CA GLN A 97 -1.02 5.47 8.25
C GLN A 97 -1.42 4.70 6.99
N ILE A 98 -2.52 3.95 7.02
CA ILE A 98 -3.03 3.26 5.82
C ILE A 98 -3.42 4.29 4.75
N ALA A 99 -4.13 5.36 5.14
CA ALA A 99 -4.50 6.42 4.21
C ALA A 99 -3.27 7.10 3.59
N LEU A 100 -2.22 7.35 4.37
CA LEU A 100 -0.98 7.95 3.87
C LEU A 100 -0.25 7.03 2.88
N VAL A 101 -0.08 5.76 3.21
CA VAL A 101 0.60 4.80 2.31
C VAL A 101 -0.23 4.55 1.04
N LEU A 102 -1.56 4.55 1.14
CA LEU A 102 -2.44 4.51 -0.04
C LEU A 102 -2.24 5.75 -0.92
N ALA A 103 -2.12 6.93 -0.32
CA ALA A 103 -1.81 8.16 -1.04
C ALA A 103 -0.42 8.10 -1.69
N GLU A 104 0.59 7.56 -1.02
CA GLU A 104 1.92 7.34 -1.60
C GLU A 104 1.85 6.43 -2.84
N ALA A 105 1.09 5.33 -2.77
CA ALA A 105 0.91 4.42 -3.91
C ALA A 105 0.24 5.11 -5.12
N HIS A 106 -0.79 5.92 -4.88
CA HIS A 106 -1.41 6.74 -5.93
C HIS A 106 -0.43 7.78 -6.50
N GLY A 107 0.34 8.45 -5.64
CA GLY A 107 1.34 9.44 -6.05
C GLY A 107 2.43 8.83 -6.94
N GLU A 108 2.94 7.64 -6.60
CA GLU A 108 3.91 6.93 -7.43
C GLU A 108 3.29 6.47 -8.76
N ARG A 109 2.01 6.05 -8.77
CA ARG A 109 1.30 5.72 -10.01
C ARG A 109 1.08 6.94 -10.90
N PHE A 110 0.75 8.10 -10.33
CA PHE A 110 0.69 9.36 -11.07
C PHE A 110 2.03 9.67 -11.72
N ARG A 111 3.14 9.57 -10.97
CA ARG A 111 4.47 9.81 -11.53
C ARG A 111 4.82 8.83 -12.65
N HIS A 112 4.34 7.60 -12.57
CA HIS A 112 4.64 6.58 -13.57
C HIS A 112 3.76 6.65 -14.82
N LYS A 113 2.45 6.91 -14.66
CA LYS A 113 1.44 6.81 -15.73
C LYS A 113 0.75 8.14 -16.08
N ASN A 114 1.06 9.22 -15.37
CA ASN A 114 0.45 10.54 -15.51
C ASN A 114 -1.10 10.51 -15.45
N GLN A 115 -1.66 9.67 -14.58
CA GLN A 115 -3.11 9.53 -14.43
C GLN A 115 -3.65 10.60 -13.48
N SER A 116 -4.40 11.58 -14.01
CA SER A 116 -4.94 12.69 -13.21
C SER A 116 -5.88 12.25 -12.07
N ALA A 117 -6.57 11.12 -12.23
CA ALA A 117 -7.39 10.53 -11.18
C ALA A 117 -6.59 10.19 -9.90
N ASP A 118 -5.29 9.89 -10.04
CA ASP A 118 -4.42 9.65 -8.89
C ASP A 118 -4.14 10.92 -8.11
N VAL A 119 -4.00 12.07 -8.77
CA VAL A 119 -3.81 13.37 -8.09
C VAL A 119 -5.03 13.68 -7.21
N LEU A 120 -6.24 13.45 -7.73
CA LEU A 120 -7.47 13.62 -6.95
C LEU A 120 -7.50 12.65 -5.75
N ALA A 121 -7.20 11.37 -5.98
CA ALA A 121 -7.17 10.36 -4.92
C ALA A 121 -6.19 10.74 -3.80
N VAL A 122 -4.98 11.19 -4.15
CA VAL A 122 -3.98 11.64 -3.18
C VAL A 122 -4.52 12.81 -2.36
N ASN A 123 -5.04 13.86 -3.00
CA ASN A 123 -5.53 15.03 -2.27
C ASN A 123 -6.69 14.67 -1.33
N LEU A 124 -7.65 13.84 -1.78
CA LEU A 124 -8.76 13.40 -0.93
C LEU A 124 -8.28 12.61 0.31
N LEU A 125 -7.29 11.73 0.14
CA LEU A 125 -6.70 10.97 1.26
C LEU A 125 -5.96 11.89 2.23
N LEU A 126 -5.13 12.79 1.70
CA LEU A 126 -4.34 13.72 2.52
C LEU A 126 -5.21 14.72 3.29
N ASP A 127 -6.26 15.24 2.65
CA ASP A 127 -7.19 16.16 3.30
C ASP A 127 -7.97 15.46 4.43
N ARG A 128 -8.25 14.15 4.27
CA ARG A 128 -8.90 13.34 5.30
C ARG A 128 -8.00 13.04 6.50
N ILE A 129 -6.72 12.76 6.27
CA ILE A 129 -5.72 12.57 7.34
C ILE A 129 -5.57 13.86 8.16
N GLY A 130 -5.72 15.01 7.51
CA GLY A 130 -5.37 16.30 8.09
C GLY A 130 -3.85 16.48 8.12
N THR A 131 -3.35 17.20 9.13
CA THR A 131 -1.91 17.47 9.29
C THR A 131 -1.45 17.14 10.71
N PRO A 132 -1.50 15.86 11.12
CA PRO A 132 -0.92 15.46 12.39
C PRO A 132 0.59 15.74 12.37
N PRO A 133 1.18 16.29 13.45
CA PRO A 133 2.57 16.74 13.45
C PRO A 133 3.57 15.68 12.97
N GLU A 134 3.35 14.42 13.33
CA GLU A 134 4.23 13.29 12.99
C GLU A 134 4.21 12.89 11.51
N LEU A 135 3.19 13.29 10.74
CA LEU A 135 3.09 13.00 9.30
C LEU A 135 3.31 14.22 8.42
N GLN A 136 3.46 15.42 9.00
CA GLN A 136 3.48 16.69 8.27
C GLN A 136 4.51 16.72 7.13
N ASP A 137 5.74 16.25 7.39
CA ASP A 137 6.81 16.23 6.39
C ASP A 137 6.54 15.26 5.24
N ARG A 138 5.98 14.08 5.54
CA ARG A 138 5.61 13.08 4.53
C ARG A 138 4.48 13.59 3.65
N ILE A 139 3.47 14.23 4.25
CA ILE A 139 2.34 14.85 3.54
C ILE A 139 2.82 15.97 2.62
N ALA A 140 3.68 16.87 3.13
CA ALA A 140 4.24 17.96 2.34
C ALA A 140 5.08 17.43 1.15
N THR A 141 5.90 16.41 1.41
CA THR A 141 6.69 15.73 0.39
C THR A 141 5.78 15.16 -0.70
N LEU A 142 4.74 14.43 -0.34
CA LEU A 142 3.82 13.83 -1.30
C LEU A 142 3.07 14.90 -2.12
N ARG A 143 2.61 15.99 -1.50
CA ARG A 143 1.97 17.12 -2.21
C ARG A 143 2.92 17.77 -3.23
N SER A 144 4.21 17.89 -2.91
CA SER A 144 5.20 18.42 -3.86
C SER A 144 5.44 17.48 -5.06
N ARG A 145 5.29 16.17 -4.86
CA ARG A 145 5.54 15.16 -5.91
C ARG A 145 4.40 15.04 -6.92
N ILE A 146 3.17 15.35 -6.53
CA ILE A 146 1.99 15.28 -7.40
C ILE A 146 1.69 16.60 -8.15
N THR A 147 2.35 17.70 -7.78
CA THR A 147 2.15 19.03 -8.38
C THR A 147 3.05 19.29 -9.59
N ARG A 148 4.08 18.48 -9.80
CA ARG A 148 4.93 18.53 -11.00
C ARG A 148 4.80 17.20 -11.74
N PRO A 149 4.30 17.17 -12.99
CA PRO A 149 4.48 16.00 -13.83
C PRO A 149 5.97 15.68 -13.89
N PRO A 150 6.38 14.40 -13.98
CA PRO A 150 7.77 14.07 -14.24
C PRO A 150 8.20 14.88 -15.47
N THR A 151 9.21 15.72 -15.33
CA THR A 151 9.83 16.37 -16.48
C THR A 151 10.17 15.27 -17.46
N ALA A 152 9.50 15.26 -18.62
CA ALA A 152 9.93 14.47 -19.74
C ALA A 152 11.43 14.79 -19.90
N LEU A 153 12.29 13.81 -19.65
CA LEU A 153 13.69 13.91 -20.02
C LEU A 153 13.68 14.32 -21.48
N SER A 154 14.07 15.56 -21.72
CA SER A 154 14.26 16.11 -23.05
C SER A 154 15.07 15.09 -23.81
N ARG A 155 14.45 14.44 -24.81
CA ARG A 155 15.19 13.70 -25.81
C ARG A 155 16.00 14.74 -26.58
N GLN A 156 17.21 15.00 -26.10
CA GLN A 156 18.28 15.51 -26.92
C GLN A 156 18.89 14.29 -27.64
N GLY A 157 18.87 14.34 -28.96
CA GLY A 157 19.30 13.28 -29.87
C GLY A 157 18.54 13.39 -31.17
#